data_AF-A0A067LUZ6-F1
#
_entry.id   AF-A0A067LUZ6-F1
#
_cell.length_a   1.000
_cell.length_b   1.000
_cell.length_c   1.000
_cell.angle_alpha   90.00
_cell.angle_beta   90.00
_cell.angle_gamma   90.00
#
_symmetry.space_group_name_H-M   'P 1'
#
loop_
_entity.id
_entity.type
_entity.pdbx_description
1 polymer ?
#
loop_
_entity_poly.entity_id
_entity_poly.type
_entity_poly.pdbx_seq_one_letter_code
_entity_poly.pdbx_strand_id
1 'polypeptide(L)' 'MYPDITETKGGPDAVKKRLAEVLPIVWEQIDNAFLEGLVKSMPRRVQAVIAAHGWNTKY' A
#
# COMPACT_ATOMS: atom_id res chain seq x y z
N MET A 1 13.18 7.67 0.19
CA MET A 1 13.03 6.40 0.94
C MET A 1 13.48 6.68 2.36
N TYR A 2 12.75 6.18 3.36
CA TYR A 2 13.03 6.39 4.79
C TYR A 2 13.58 5.09 5.42
N PRO A 3 14.81 4.66 5.06
CA PRO A 3 15.38 3.41 5.55
C PRO A 3 15.60 3.39 7.06
N ASP A 4 15.63 4.57 7.69
CA ASP A 4 15.78 4.78 9.12
C ASP A 4 14.52 4.39 9.92
N ILE A 5 13.35 4.26 9.29
CA ILE A 5 12.12 3.85 9.99
C ILE A 5 12.29 2.46 10.62
N THR A 6 12.90 1.53 9.89
CA THR A 6 13.12 0.17 10.40
C THR A 6 14.16 0.12 11.52
N GLU A 7 14.93 1.19 11.69
CA GLU A 7 15.95 1.36 12.73
C GLU A 7 15.44 2.21 13.90
N THR A 8 14.16 2.59 13.92
CA THR A 8 13.57 3.41 14.99
C THR A 8 13.76 2.73 16.34
N LYS A 9 14.59 3.33 17.19
CA LYS A 9 14.88 2.83 18.54
C LYS A 9 13.82 3.30 19.53
N GLY A 10 13.47 2.45 20.49
CA GLY A 10 12.55 2.77 21.58
C GLY A 10 11.45 1.73 21.77
N GLY A 11 10.57 1.98 22.72
CA GLY A 11 9.38 1.15 22.95
C GLY A 11 8.31 1.33 21.88
N PRO A 12 7.22 0.53 21.93
CA PRO A 12 6.15 0.54 20.92
C PRO A 12 5.57 1.93 20.62
N ASP A 13 5.47 2.82 21.61
CA ASP A 13 4.91 4.15 21.42
C ASP A 13 5.83 5.09 20.65
N ALA A 14 7.15 4.96 20.82
CA ALA A 14 8.13 5.73 20.05
C ALA A 14 8.09 5.33 18.56
N VAL A 15 7.97 4.03 18.29
CA VAL A 15 7.82 3.50 16.92
C VAL A 15 6.52 3.99 16.28
N LYS A 16 5.38 3.90 17.00
CA LYS A 16 4.09 4.42 16.52
C LYS A 16 4.14 5.91 16.19
N LYS A 17 4.75 6.72 17.06
CA LYS A 17 4.91 8.15 16.83
C LYS A 17 5.71 8.42 15.56
N ARG A 18 6.83 7.73 15.38
CA ARG A 18 7.67 7.88 14.18
C ARG A 18 6.92 7.46 12.91
N LEU A 19 6.17 6.36 12.94
CA LEU A 19 5.33 5.95 11.82
C LEU A 19 4.25 6.99 11.49
N ALA A 20 3.57 7.52 12.50
CA ALA A 20 2.54 8.53 12.32
C ALA A 20 3.09 9.82 11.68
N GLU A 21 4.34 10.20 11.97
CA GLU A 21 5.00 11.35 11.35
C GLU A 21 5.34 11.11 9.87
N VAL A 22 5.76 9.89 9.51
CA VAL A 22 6.31 9.61 8.17
C VAL A 22 5.26 9.11 7.17
N LEU A 23 4.24 8.40 7.64
CA LEU A 23 3.19 7.83 6.78
C LEU A 23 2.51 8.86 5.85
N PRO A 24 2.13 10.07 6.31
CA PRO A 24 1.53 11.07 5.43
C PRO A 24 2.47 11.51 4.31
N ILE A 25 3.77 11.67 4.62
CA ILE A 25 4.76 12.12 3.63
C ILE A 25 4.99 11.04 2.57
N VAL A 26 5.09 9.77 3.00
CA VAL A 26 5.23 8.65 2.06
C VAL A 26 3.98 8.48 1.21
N TRP A 27 2.79 8.71 1.78
CA TRP A 27 1.53 8.67 1.04
C TRP A 27 1.50 9.69 -0.10
N GLU A 28 1.93 10.92 0.16
CA GLU A 28 2.01 11.98 -0.85
C GLU A 28 3.06 11.70 -1.95
N GLN A 29 4.05 10.87 -1.67
CA GLN A 29 5.10 10.50 -2.63
C GLN A 29 4.68 9.36 -3.57
N ILE A 30 3.50 8.76 -3.39
CA ILE A 30 3.01 7.72 -4.30
C ILE A 30 2.71 8.38 -5.65
N ASP A 31 3.38 7.91 -6.70
CA ASP A 31 3.21 8.43 -8.05
C ASP A 31 1.76 8.23 -8.54
N ASN A 32 1.16 9.28 -9.12
CA ASN A 32 -0.15 9.20 -9.76
C ASN A 32 -0.19 8.13 -10.86
N ALA A 33 0.91 7.92 -11.59
CA ALA A 33 0.97 6.87 -12.60
C ALA A 33 0.76 5.46 -12.00
N PHE A 34 1.25 5.23 -10.77
CA PHE A 34 1.00 3.99 -10.05
C PHE A 34 -0.49 3.84 -9.68
N LEU A 35 -1.11 4.90 -9.16
CA LEU A 35 -2.53 4.91 -8.79
C LEU A 35 -3.44 4.73 -10.01
N GLU A 36 -3.13 5.39 -11.13
CA GLU A 36 -3.81 5.17 -12.40
C GLU A 36 -3.66 3.73 -12.89
N GLY A 37 -2.45 3.16 -12.77
CA GLY A 37 -2.19 1.76 -13.09
C GLY A 37 -3.06 0.81 -12.27
N LEU A 38 -3.28 1.11 -10.99
CA LEU A 38 -4.18 0.35 -10.12
C LEU A 38 -5.61 0.35 -10.65
N VAL A 39 -6.15 1.53 -11.00
CA VAL A 39 -7.50 1.67 -11.58
C VAL A 39 -7.59 0.94 -12.93
N LYS A 40 -6.62 1.15 -13.82
CA LYS A 40 -6.55 0.47 -15.12
C LYS A 40 -6.49 -1.05 -14.99
N SER A 41 -5.99 -1.57 -13.85
CA SER A 41 -5.93 -3.01 -13.58
C SER A 41 -7.28 -3.64 -13.20
N MET A 42 -8.26 -2.83 -12.78
CA MET A 42 -9.53 -3.31 -12.21
C MET A 42 -10.35 -4.21 -13.15
N PRO A 43 -10.52 -3.92 -14.45
CA PRO A 43 -11.29 -4.79 -15.34
C PRO A 43 -10.78 -6.24 -15.35
N ARG A 44 -9.45 -6.42 -15.37
CA ARG A 44 -8.81 -7.75 -15.33
C ARG A 44 -9.03 -8.46 -13.99
N ARG A 45 -9.06 -7.73 -12.87
CA ARG A 45 -9.35 -8.30 -11.54
C ARG A 45 -10.81 -8.79 -11.46
N VAL A 46 -11.75 -7.99 -11.97
CA VAL A 46 -13.16 -8.38 -12.07
C VAL A 46 -13.33 -9.62 -12.95
N GLN A 47 -12.65 -9.68 -14.10
CA GLN A 47 -12.67 -10.88 -14.95
C GLN A 47 -12.13 -12.12 -14.24
N ALA A 48 -11.11 -11.98 -13.39
CA ALA A 48 -10.60 -13.08 -12.59
C ALA A 48 -11.66 -13.60 -11.59
N VAL A 49 -12.44 -12.71 -10.98
CA VAL A 49 -13.56 -13.09 -10.08
C VAL A 49 -14.65 -13.82 -10.86
N ILE A 50 -15.01 -13.35 -12.06
CA ILE A 50 -16.01 -13.99 -12.92
C ILE A 50 -15.55 -15.40 -13.31
N ALA A 51 -14.30 -15.54 -13.77
CA ALA A 51 -13.72 -16.84 -14.13
C ALA A 51 -13.61 -17.80 -12.94
N ALA A 52 -13.43 -17.27 -11.73
CA ALA A 52 -13.44 -18.02 -10.48
C ALA A 52 -14.87 -18.31 -9.96
N HIS A 53 -15.92 -17.98 -10.71
CA HIS A 53 -17.32 -18.11 -10.29
C HIS A 53 -17.60 -17.45 -8.93
N GLY A 54 -16.97 -16.29 -8.67
CA GLY A 54 -17.13 -15.54 -7.42
C GLY A 54 -16.22 -16.00 -6.27
N TRP A 55 -15.33 -16.99 -6.48
CA TRP A 55 -14.35 -17.41 -5.48
C TRP A 55 -13.12 -16.50 -5.41
N ASN A 56 -12.17 -16.85 -4.53
CA ASN A 56 -10.94 -16.10 -4.31
C ASN A 56 -10.05 -16.05 -5.56
N THR A 57 -9.40 -14.91 -5.74
CA THR A 57 -8.38 -14.70 -6.78
C THR A 57 -7.02 -14.48 -6.12
N LYS A 58 -5.94 -14.37 -6.91
CA LYS A 58 -4.60 -14.04 -6.39
C LYS A 58 -4.44 -12.61 -5.88
N TYR A 59 -5.45 -11.77 -6.10
CA TYR A 59 -5.47 -10.34 -5.78
C TYR A 59 -6.16 -10.06 -4.46
#